data_AF-A0A7S1G6T0-F1
#
_entry.id   AF-A0A7S1G6T0-F1
#
_cell.length_a   1.000
_cell.length_b   1.000
_cell.length_c   1.000
_cell.angle_alpha   90.00
_cell.angle_beta   90.00
_cell.angle_gamma   90.00
#
_symmetry.space_group_name_H-M   'P 1'
#
loop_
_entity.id
_entity.type
_entity.pdbx_description
1 polymer ?
#
loop_
_entity_poly.entity_id
_entity_poly.type
_entity_poly.pdbx_seq_one_letter_code
_entity_poly.pdbx_strand_id
1 'polypeptide(L)'
;MVDFHTASHWVTHLSGSWAAERHVVSRRCAEGTTAVESNRGTSSHQHNPFLVLSEGGAPAEDHGRCFAFCLVYSGNFRAAVDVTESGRARVNVGVNPMTFSWCLEPGHAFESPECVLAVSDAGMGPLSATLHAIMRERLLPPQWRHHVCPVLINTWEAMYFDVAHA
;
A
#
# COMPACT_ATOMS: atom_id res chain seq x y z
N MET A 1 4.35 10.63 -7.66
CA MET A 1 5.61 11.07 -7.01
C MET A 1 5.28 12.30 -6.16
N VAL A 2 5.79 12.38 -4.94
CA VAL A 2 5.62 13.54 -4.05
C VAL A 2 6.95 13.85 -3.36
N ASP A 3 7.34 15.13 -3.33
CA ASP A 3 8.54 15.62 -2.66
C ASP A 3 8.19 16.26 -1.31
N PHE A 4 8.98 15.91 -0.30
CA PHE A 4 8.85 16.36 1.08
C PHE A 4 10.08 17.19 1.46
N HIS A 5 9.83 18.32 2.10
CA HIS A 5 10.86 19.32 2.41
C HIS A 5 11.32 19.29 3.87
N THR A 6 10.72 18.45 4.71
CA THR A 6 11.14 18.24 6.10
C THR A 6 12.36 17.33 6.17
N ALA A 7 12.99 17.30 7.34
CA ALA A 7 14.01 16.32 7.69
C ALA A 7 13.44 15.32 8.72
N SER A 8 14.07 14.15 8.84
CA SER A 8 13.66 13.04 9.71
C SER A 8 12.32 12.42 9.31
N HIS A 9 12.42 11.30 8.59
CA HIS A 9 11.26 10.56 8.11
C HIS A 9 11.28 9.14 8.66
N TRP A 10 10.08 8.61 8.91
CA TRP A 10 9.86 7.19 9.14
C TRP A 10 8.99 6.64 8.03
N VAL A 11 9.29 5.41 7.64
CA VAL A 11 8.47 4.65 6.70
C VAL A 11 7.80 3.50 7.41
N THR A 12 6.49 3.41 7.27
CA THR A 12 5.69 2.27 7.69
C THR A 12 5.17 1.53 6.47
N HIS A 13 5.31 0.21 6.47
CA HIS A 13 4.80 -0.66 5.41
C HIS A 13 4.29 -1.96 6.02
N LEU A 14 3.53 -2.72 5.23
CA LEU A 14 2.99 -4.01 5.63
C LEU A 14 3.80 -5.10 4.95
N SER A 15 4.45 -5.95 5.74
CA SER A 15 5.28 -7.05 5.24
C SER A 15 4.91 -8.38 5.88
N GLY A 16 5.28 -9.49 5.27
CA GLY A 16 4.99 -10.80 5.85
C GLY A 16 5.34 -11.97 4.95
N SER A 17 4.62 -13.06 5.14
CA SER A 17 4.70 -14.25 4.28
C SER A 17 3.32 -14.91 4.20
N TRP A 18 3.23 -15.98 3.41
CA TRP A 18 2.06 -16.85 3.48
C TRP A 18 1.82 -17.30 4.93
N ALA A 19 0.55 -17.25 5.36
CA ALA A 19 0.10 -17.55 6.73
C ALA A 19 0.59 -16.58 7.83
N ALA A 20 1.26 -15.49 7.46
CA ALA A 20 1.72 -14.45 8.39
C ALA A 20 1.79 -13.09 7.67
N GLU A 21 0.70 -12.68 7.01
CA GLU A 21 0.65 -11.49 6.18
C GLU A 21 0.56 -10.19 6.99
N ARG A 22 1.10 -9.12 6.40
CA ARG A 22 0.82 -7.71 6.76
C ARG A 22 1.16 -7.31 8.20
N HIS A 23 2.27 -7.80 8.73
CA HIS A 23 2.89 -7.21 9.90
C HIS A 23 3.29 -5.76 9.64
N VAL A 24 2.97 -4.88 10.58
CA VAL A 24 3.33 -3.47 10.53
C VAL A 24 4.83 -3.34 10.82
N VAL A 25 5.58 -2.82 9.85
CA VAL A 25 7.01 -2.57 9.99
C VAL A 25 7.28 -1.09 9.81
N SER A 26 7.80 -0.47 10.86
CA SER A 26 8.15 0.94 10.90
C SER A 26 9.66 1.08 11.08
N ARG A 27 10.30 1.88 10.23
CA ARG A 27 11.74 2.15 10.32
C ARG A 27 12.05 3.60 9.96
N ARG A 28 13.08 4.15 10.60
CA ARG A 28 13.62 5.47 10.22
C ARG A 28 14.22 5.38 8.82
N CYS A 29 13.94 6.36 7.97
CA CYS A 29 14.60 6.50 6.68
C CYS A 29 15.99 7.11 6.90
N ALA A 30 17.03 6.38 6.47
CA ALA A 30 18.36 6.93 6.31
C ALA A 30 18.50 7.57 4.92
N GLU A 31 19.58 8.31 4.71
CA GLU A 31 19.97 8.79 3.37
C GLU A 31 20.06 7.61 2.38
N GLY A 32 19.61 7.83 1.15
CA GLY A 32 19.46 6.81 0.12
C GLY A 32 18.02 6.29 -0.02
N THR A 33 17.88 5.15 -0.68
CA THR A 33 16.57 4.59 -1.04
C THR A 33 16.12 3.53 -0.05
N THR A 34 14.90 3.69 0.45
CA THR A 34 14.17 2.66 1.19
C THR A 34 12.95 2.25 0.38
N ALA A 35 12.86 0.99 -0.04
CA ALA A 35 11.77 0.52 -0.90
C ALA A 35 11.16 -0.81 -0.44
N VAL A 36 9.92 -1.03 -0.87
CA VAL A 36 9.21 -2.30 -0.85
C VAL A 36 8.60 -2.54 -2.21
N GLU A 37 8.65 -3.78 -2.69
CA GLU A 37 8.26 -4.07 -4.06
C GLU A 37 7.85 -5.52 -4.27
N SER A 38 7.16 -5.76 -5.38
CA SER A 38 6.90 -7.10 -5.88
C SER A 38 7.29 -7.23 -7.35
N ASN A 39 7.88 -8.37 -7.68
CA ASN A 39 8.25 -8.82 -9.02
C ASN A 39 7.69 -10.21 -9.35
N ARG A 40 6.60 -10.61 -8.68
CA ARG A 40 6.02 -11.97 -8.74
C ARG A 40 4.80 -12.09 -9.66
N GLY A 41 4.50 -11.07 -10.45
CA GLY A 41 3.28 -10.93 -11.24
C GLY A 41 2.04 -10.53 -10.42
N THR A 42 2.17 -10.45 -9.10
CA THR A 42 1.12 -10.09 -8.14
C THR A 42 1.68 -9.14 -7.08
N SER A 43 0.83 -8.43 -6.35
CA SER A 43 1.22 -7.64 -5.18
C SER A 43 1.93 -8.47 -4.11
N SER A 44 1.63 -9.78 -4.01
CA SER A 44 2.30 -10.77 -3.15
C SER A 44 1.96 -10.72 -1.64
N HIS A 45 2.32 -11.78 -0.91
CA HIS A 45 2.19 -11.84 0.55
C HIS A 45 3.31 -11.07 1.27
N GLN A 46 4.45 -10.87 0.60
CA GLN A 46 5.67 -10.35 1.20
C GLN A 46 5.61 -8.85 1.47
N HIS A 47 5.02 -8.09 0.55
CA HIS A 47 4.86 -6.64 0.66
C HIS A 47 3.51 -6.22 0.12
N ASN A 48 2.79 -5.39 0.87
CA ASN A 48 1.57 -4.77 0.39
C ASN A 48 1.88 -3.50 -0.42
N PRO A 49 1.09 -3.15 -1.46
CA PRO A 49 1.25 -1.92 -2.24
C PRO A 49 0.75 -0.68 -1.48
N PHE A 50 1.25 -0.55 -0.24
CA PHE A 50 0.89 0.45 0.75
C PHE A 50 2.13 0.91 1.50
N LEU A 51 2.26 2.22 1.67
CA LEU A 51 3.37 2.84 2.38
C LEU A 51 2.88 4.10 3.11
N VAL A 52 3.34 4.32 4.33
CA VAL A 52 3.15 5.57 5.05
C VAL A 52 4.49 6.24 5.29
N LEU A 53 4.56 7.54 5.02
CA LEU A 53 5.66 8.41 5.42
C LEU A 53 5.21 9.24 6.63
N SER A 54 5.93 9.16 7.74
CA SER A 54 5.70 9.99 8.93
C SER A 54 6.82 11.01 9.09
N GLU A 55 6.47 12.26 9.35
CA GLU A 55 7.41 13.37 9.55
C GLU A 55 7.72 13.55 11.05
N GLY A 56 8.96 13.91 11.38
CA GLY A 56 9.32 14.40 12.72
C GLY A 56 9.49 13.35 13.81
N GLY A 57 9.17 12.08 13.55
CA GLY A 57 9.34 11.02 14.55
C GLY A 57 8.82 9.66 14.11
N ALA A 58 8.95 8.69 15.02
CA ALA A 58 8.30 7.39 14.84
C ALA A 58 6.77 7.57 14.73
N PRO A 59 6.09 6.74 13.93
CA PRO A 59 4.64 6.84 13.76
C PRO A 59 3.92 6.58 15.08
N ALA A 60 2.88 7.37 15.34
CA ALA A 60 1.97 7.20 16.47
C ALA A 60 0.51 7.21 16.01
N GLU A 61 -0.37 6.56 16.78
CA GLU A 61 -1.78 6.42 16.43
C GLU A 61 -2.59 7.71 16.58
N ASP A 62 -2.24 8.54 17.56
CA ASP A 62 -3.04 9.67 18.05
C ASP A 62 -2.39 11.04 17.82
N HIS A 63 -1.18 11.09 17.26
CA HIS A 63 -0.47 12.33 16.96
C HIS A 63 0.55 12.17 15.83
N GLY A 64 0.99 13.31 15.31
CA GLY A 64 2.04 13.37 14.31
C GLY A 64 1.50 13.43 12.88
N ARG A 65 2.34 13.93 11.99
CA ARG A 65 2.01 14.16 10.60
C ARG A 65 2.43 12.98 9.74
N CYS A 66 1.50 12.43 8.98
CA CYS A 66 1.71 11.23 8.20
C CYS A 66 0.94 11.23 6.88
N PHE A 67 1.53 10.58 5.88
CA PHE A 67 1.07 10.53 4.49
C PHE A 67 0.99 9.08 4.04
N ALA A 68 -0.21 8.60 3.73
CA ALA A 68 -0.41 7.25 3.21
C ALA A 68 -0.50 7.25 1.69
N PHE A 69 0.13 6.24 1.09
CA PHE A 69 0.11 5.96 -0.34
C PHE A 69 -0.40 4.54 -0.53
N CYS A 70 -1.51 4.37 -1.25
CA CYS A 70 -2.08 3.07 -1.57
C CYS A 70 -2.29 2.95 -3.09
N LEU A 71 -1.59 2.00 -3.72
CA LEU A 71 -1.68 1.80 -5.16
C LEU A 71 -2.88 0.91 -5.50
N VAL A 72 -3.76 1.38 -6.38
CA VAL A 72 -4.91 0.63 -6.91
C VAL A 72 -4.41 -0.27 -8.04
N TYR A 73 -3.63 -1.29 -7.67
CA TYR A 73 -3.02 -2.23 -8.60
C TYR A 73 -2.69 -3.56 -7.93
N SER A 74 -2.82 -4.65 -8.67
CA SER A 74 -2.62 -6.01 -8.13
C SER A 74 -1.41 -6.74 -8.74
N GLY A 75 -0.65 -6.10 -9.63
CA GLY A 75 0.53 -6.67 -10.27
C GLY A 75 1.85 -6.30 -9.59
N ASN A 76 2.94 -6.31 -10.36
CA ASN A 76 4.27 -5.88 -9.91
C ASN A 76 4.27 -4.38 -9.57
N PHE A 77 4.57 -4.04 -8.32
CA PHE A 77 4.61 -2.66 -7.85
C PHE A 77 5.96 -2.35 -7.20
N ARG A 78 6.25 -1.05 -7.08
CA ARG A 78 7.33 -0.53 -6.25
C ARG A 78 6.82 0.69 -5.49
N ALA A 79 7.05 0.71 -4.18
CA ALA A 79 6.84 1.86 -3.31
C ALA A 79 8.18 2.19 -2.63
N ALA A 80 8.71 3.38 -2.90
CA ALA A 80 10.05 3.81 -2.49
C ALA A 80 10.05 5.20 -1.87
N VAL A 81 10.91 5.38 -0.88
CA VAL A 81 11.25 6.66 -0.26
C VAL A 81 12.74 6.90 -0.49
N ASP A 82 13.06 7.93 -1.25
CA ASP A 82 14.43 8.37 -1.51
C ASP A 82 14.74 9.58 -0.63
N VAL A 83 15.69 9.45 0.29
CA VAL A 83 16.15 10.55 1.14
C VAL A 83 17.47 11.09 0.59
N THR A 84 17.46 12.39 0.29
CA THR A 84 18.63 13.14 -0.24
C THR A 84 19.63 13.51 0.85
N GLU A 85 20.81 13.96 0.45
CA GLU A 85 21.86 14.51 1.31
C GLU A 85 21.40 15.73 2.13
N SER A 86 20.39 16.46 1.63
CA SER A 86 19.77 17.57 2.34
C SER A 86 18.66 17.13 3.31
N GLY A 87 18.48 15.82 3.51
CA GLY A 87 17.44 15.24 4.37
C GLY A 87 16.02 15.27 3.82
N ARG A 88 15.81 15.81 2.60
CA ARG A 88 14.51 15.85 1.93
C ARG A 88 14.14 14.46 1.42
N ALA A 89 12.86 14.10 1.47
CA ALA A 89 12.37 12.81 1.00
C ALA A 89 11.56 12.93 -0.30
N ARG A 90 11.65 11.93 -1.16
CA ARG A 90 10.78 11.75 -2.32
C ARG A 90 10.09 10.41 -2.21
N VAL A 91 8.77 10.39 -2.33
CA VAL A 91 7.98 9.16 -2.35
C VAL A 91 7.52 8.84 -3.77
N ASN A 92 7.80 7.62 -4.20
CA ASN A 92 7.42 7.07 -5.50
C ASN A 92 6.65 5.76 -5.31
N VAL A 93 5.43 5.70 -5.84
CA VAL A 93 4.59 4.50 -5.81
C VAL A 93 4.01 4.28 -7.20
N GLY A 94 4.12 3.05 -7.72
CA GLY A 94 3.63 2.71 -9.05
C GLY A 94 3.99 1.30 -9.49
N VAL A 95 3.87 1.05 -10.79
CA VAL A 95 4.27 -0.21 -11.43
C VAL A 95 5.78 -0.43 -11.24
N ASN A 96 6.20 -1.66 -10.96
CA ASN A 96 7.61 -1.96 -10.78
C ASN A 96 8.37 -1.81 -12.12
N PRO A 97 9.36 -0.89 -12.22
CA PRO A 97 10.10 -0.68 -13.46
C PRO A 97 11.01 -1.87 -13.84
N MET A 98 11.40 -2.72 -12.88
CA MET A 98 12.37 -3.80 -13.13
C MET A 98 11.88 -4.84 -14.14
N THR A 99 10.57 -5.08 -14.18
CA THR A 99 9.94 -6.11 -15.01
C THR A 99 8.88 -5.55 -15.96
N PHE A 100 8.86 -4.23 -16.15
CA PHE A 100 7.85 -3.54 -16.94
C PHE A 100 8.46 -2.91 -18.18
N SER A 101 7.88 -3.22 -19.34
CA SER A 101 8.15 -2.54 -20.61
C SER A 101 6.84 -2.38 -21.35
N TRP A 102 6.64 -1.23 -21.99
CA TRP A 102 5.43 -0.93 -22.73
C TRP A 102 5.80 -0.16 -24.00
N CYS A 103 5.43 -0.71 -25.17
CA CYS A 103 5.66 -0.07 -26.45
C CYS A 103 4.48 0.84 -26.78
N LEU A 104 4.75 2.12 -27.02
CA LEU A 104 3.74 3.10 -27.42
C LEU A 104 3.88 3.43 -28.91
N GLU A 105 2.96 2.89 -29.71
CA GLU A 105 2.84 3.27 -31.11
C GLU A 105 2.26 4.69 -31.25
N PRO A 106 2.50 5.38 -32.39
CA PRO A 106 1.93 6.69 -32.64
C PRO A 106 0.41 6.71 -32.43
N GLY A 107 -0.07 7.63 -31.59
CA GLY A 107 -1.50 7.76 -31.27
C GLY A 107 -1.99 6.88 -30.12
N HIS A 108 -1.17 5.98 -29.57
CA HIS A 108 -1.51 5.24 -28.36
C HIS A 108 -1.14 6.02 -27.09
N ALA A 109 -1.82 5.69 -25.99
CA ALA A 109 -1.56 6.24 -24.66
C ALA A 109 -1.30 5.11 -23.65
N PHE A 110 -0.62 5.44 -22.56
CA PHE A 110 -0.47 4.58 -21.39
C PHE A 110 -1.08 5.26 -20.19
N GLU A 111 -1.95 4.55 -19.48
CA GLU A 111 -2.56 4.99 -18.23
C GLU A 111 -1.95 4.19 -17.07
N SER A 112 -1.30 4.89 -16.15
CA SER A 112 -0.78 4.25 -14.94
C SER A 112 -1.92 3.91 -13.97
N PRO A 113 -1.76 2.89 -13.11
CA PRO A 113 -2.68 2.67 -12.02
C PRO A 113 -2.79 3.89 -11.10
N GLU A 114 -3.96 4.10 -10.51
CA GLU A 114 -4.20 5.20 -9.57
C GLU A 114 -3.48 4.94 -8.24
N CYS A 115 -3.02 6.02 -7.59
CA CYS A 115 -2.51 5.97 -6.22
C CYS A 115 -3.38 6.85 -5.34
N VAL A 116 -4.02 6.25 -4.33
CA VAL A 116 -4.76 6.98 -3.30
C VAL A 116 -3.75 7.58 -2.33
N LEU A 117 -3.81 8.90 -2.17
CA LEU A 117 -3.04 9.67 -1.19
C LEU A 117 -3.97 10.16 -0.10
N ALA A 118 -3.62 9.90 1.17
CA ALA A 118 -4.30 10.46 2.34
C ALA A 118 -3.27 11.10 3.28
N VAL A 119 -3.71 12.12 4.02
CA VAL A 119 -2.86 12.89 4.93
C VAL A 119 -3.58 13.03 6.27
N SER A 120 -2.82 12.98 7.35
CA SER A 120 -3.30 13.26 8.71
C SER A 120 -2.23 14.02 9.46
N ASP A 121 -2.62 15.10 10.14
CA ASP A 121 -1.79 15.81 11.11
C ASP A 121 -2.04 15.31 12.56
N ALA A 122 -2.89 14.28 12.72
CA ALA A 122 -3.37 13.75 13.99
C ALA A 122 -3.05 12.25 14.18
N GLY A 123 -2.02 11.74 13.50
CA GLY A 123 -1.54 10.37 13.64
C GLY A 123 -2.17 9.34 12.70
N MET A 124 -1.74 8.09 12.87
CA MET A 124 -2.06 6.92 12.04
C MET A 124 -3.52 6.48 12.14
N GLY A 125 -4.17 6.69 13.29
CA GLY A 125 -5.57 6.33 13.51
C GLY A 125 -6.50 7.11 12.58
N PRO A 126 -6.49 8.46 12.62
CA PRO A 126 -7.26 9.30 11.70
C PRO A 126 -6.87 9.10 10.22
N LEU A 127 -5.59 8.84 9.93
CA LEU A 127 -5.13 8.49 8.58
C LEU A 127 -5.83 7.21 8.07
N SER A 128 -5.84 6.17 8.90
CA SER A 128 -6.48 4.89 8.59
C SER A 128 -7.99 5.04 8.45
N ALA A 129 -8.64 5.80 9.32
CA ALA A 129 -10.06 6.10 9.21
C ALA A 129 -10.42 6.80 7.89
N THR A 130 -9.57 7.76 7.47
CA THR A 130 -9.71 8.45 6.18
C THR A 130 -9.57 7.49 5.00
N LEU A 131 -8.54 6.65 5.01
CA LEU A 131 -8.38 5.61 3.98
C LEU A 131 -9.57 4.66 3.95
N HIS A 132 -10.04 4.16 5.10
CA HIS A 132 -11.19 3.26 5.17
C HIS A 132 -12.45 3.92 4.58
N ALA A 133 -12.67 5.21 4.84
CA ALA A 133 -13.78 5.94 4.24
C ALA A 133 -13.65 6.05 2.71
N ILE A 134 -12.47 6.43 2.20
CA ILE A 134 -12.20 6.50 0.75
C ILE A 134 -12.42 5.14 0.09
N MET A 135 -11.84 4.07 0.65
CA MET A 135 -11.97 2.72 0.12
C MET A 135 -13.43 2.29 0.05
N ARG A 136 -14.21 2.55 1.11
CA ARG A 136 -15.63 2.20 1.18
C ARG A 136 -16.51 3.03 0.24
N GLU A 137 -16.27 4.32 0.14
CA GLU A 137 -17.17 5.24 -0.58
C GLU A 137 -16.81 5.41 -2.05
N ARG A 138 -15.55 5.17 -2.43
CA ARG A 138 -15.03 5.48 -3.77
C ARG A 138 -14.52 4.26 -4.53
N LEU A 139 -13.95 3.26 -3.84
CA LEU A 139 -13.38 2.08 -4.52
C LEU A 139 -14.28 0.85 -4.46
N LEU A 140 -14.90 0.56 -3.32
CA LEU A 140 -15.77 -0.61 -3.19
C LEU A 140 -17.00 -0.48 -4.13
N PRO A 141 -17.37 -1.55 -4.85
CA PRO A 141 -18.55 -1.54 -5.71
C PRO A 141 -19.79 -1.12 -4.91
N PRO A 142 -20.67 -0.25 -5.45
CA PRO A 142 -21.80 0.31 -4.72
C PRO A 142 -22.67 -0.72 -4.01
N GLN A 143 -22.90 -1.90 -4.61
CA GLN A 143 -23.72 -2.95 -4.01
C GLN A 143 -23.14 -3.55 -2.71
N TRP A 144 -21.83 -3.40 -2.47
CA TRP A 144 -21.15 -4.01 -1.33
C TRP A 144 -20.85 -3.03 -0.18
N ARG A 145 -21.04 -1.72 -0.37
CA ARG A 145 -20.58 -0.68 0.59
C ARG A 145 -21.24 -0.74 1.97
N HIS A 146 -22.51 -1.13 1.99
CA HIS A 146 -23.33 -1.27 3.20
C HIS A 146 -23.90 -2.69 3.33
N HIS A 147 -23.35 -3.64 2.56
CA HIS A 147 -23.75 -5.03 2.64
C HIS A 147 -23.22 -5.61 3.94
N VAL A 148 -24.12 -6.12 4.78
CA VAL A 148 -23.74 -6.89 5.95
C VAL A 148 -23.38 -8.30 5.48
N CYS A 149 -22.09 -8.62 5.49
CA CYS A 149 -21.62 -9.96 5.11
C CYS A 149 -22.31 -11.02 5.98
N PRO A 150 -22.99 -12.03 5.39
CA PRO A 150 -23.62 -13.08 6.15
C PRO A 150 -22.57 -13.94 6.87
N VAL A 151 -22.96 -14.54 8.00
CA VAL A 151 -22.16 -15.60 8.63
C VAL A 151 -22.07 -16.77 7.67
N LEU A 152 -20.85 -17.15 7.29
CA LEU A 152 -20.59 -18.19 6.30
C LEU A 152 -19.97 -19.43 6.93
N ILE A 153 -20.18 -20.58 6.28
CA ILE A 153 -19.42 -21.80 6.48
C ILE A 153 -18.64 -22.09 5.19
N ASN A 154 -17.33 -22.30 5.31
CA ASN A 154 -16.48 -22.74 4.21
C ASN A 154 -15.89 -24.10 4.62
N THR A 155 -16.12 -25.13 3.80
CA THR A 155 -15.74 -26.51 4.09
C THR A 155 -14.27 -26.82 3.80
N TRP A 156 -13.48 -25.86 3.31
CA TRP A 156 -12.09 -26.07 2.91
C TRP A 156 -11.25 -26.78 3.98
N GLU A 157 -11.20 -26.28 5.21
CA GLU A 157 -10.42 -26.92 6.28
C GLU A 157 -11.11 -28.16 6.88
N ALA A 158 -12.43 -28.28 6.71
CA ALA A 158 -13.21 -29.39 7.27
C ALA A 158 -13.12 -30.65 6.43
N MET A 159 -13.10 -30.52 5.10
CA MET A 159 -13.19 -31.64 4.17
C MET A 159 -12.03 -31.68 3.16
N TYR A 160 -11.29 -30.58 2.97
CA TYR A 160 -10.33 -30.43 1.86
C TYR A 160 -10.94 -30.87 0.53
N PHE A 161 -10.48 -31.99 -0.02
CA PHE A 161 -10.96 -32.55 -1.29
C PHE A 161 -11.97 -33.69 -1.13
N ASP A 162 -12.26 -34.13 0.10
CA ASP A 162 -13.21 -35.21 0.40
C ASP A 162 -14.65 -34.68 0.43
N VAL A 163 -15.09 -34.19 -0.74
CA VAL A 163 -16.43 -33.62 -0.94
C VAL A 163 -17.10 -34.36 -2.10
N ALA A 164 -18.23 -35.00 -1.81
CA ALA A 164 -19.08 -35.64 -2.81
C ALA A 164 -20.54 -35.18 -2.64
N HIS A 165 -21.26 -35.08 -3.76
CA HIS A 165 -22.70 -34.93 -3.75
C HIS A 165 -23.33 -36.31 -3.55
N ALA A 166 -24.31 -36.41 -2.64
CA ALA A 166 -25.07 -37.63 -2.41
C ALA A 166 -26.09 -37.90 -3.53
#